data_AF-A0A8R7RBP4-F1
#
_entry.id   AF-A0A8R7RBP4-F1
#
_cell.length_a   1.000
_cell.length_b   1.000
_cell.length_c   1.000
_cell.angle_alpha   90.00
_cell.angle_beta   90.00
_cell.angle_gamma   90.00
#
_symmetry.space_group_name_H-M   'P 1'
#
loop_
_entity.id
_entity.type
_entity.pdbx_description
1 polymer ?
#
loop_
_entity_poly.entity_id
_entity_poly.type
_entity_poly.pdbx_seq_one_letter_code
_entity_poly.pdbx_strand_id
1 'polypeptide(L)'
;MEYSPKLAVVVLLALASAMAVTAQNSEQDFVDAHNAARADVGLGEVTWDATVAAFAQDYADQRRGDCQLVHSGGQYGENLYGGGGGGTAAI
;
A
#
# COMPACT_ATOMS: atom_id res chain seq x y z
N MET A 1 -15.82 -38.10 16.05
CA MET A 1 -14.98 -36.95 16.40
C MET A 1 -15.89 -35.75 16.48
N GLU A 2 -16.26 -35.34 17.69
CA GLU A 2 -17.16 -34.20 17.89
C GLU A 2 -16.33 -32.92 17.89
N TYR A 3 -16.56 -32.05 16.91
CA TYR A 3 -15.88 -30.76 16.84
C TYR A 3 -16.44 -29.86 17.93
N SER A 4 -15.59 -29.41 18.85
CA SER A 4 -15.98 -28.49 19.92
C SER A 4 -16.34 -27.12 19.31
N PRO A 5 -17.54 -26.57 19.56
CA PRO A 5 -17.96 -25.27 19.02
C PRO A 5 -17.04 -24.13 19.48
N LYS A 6 -16.38 -24.30 20.64
CA LYS A 6 -15.36 -23.35 21.13
C LYS A 6 -14.13 -23.32 20.24
N LEU A 7 -13.71 -24.48 19.71
CA LEU A 7 -12.58 -24.58 18.79
C LEU A 7 -12.91 -23.89 17.46
N ALA A 8 -14.14 -24.06 16.97
CA ALA A 8 -14.62 -23.39 15.76
C ALA A 8 -14.66 -21.86 15.92
N VAL A 9 -15.14 -21.35 17.06
CA VAL A 9 -15.15 -19.91 17.36
C VAL A 9 -13.73 -19.34 17.44
N VAL A 10 -12.80 -20.04 18.08
CA VAL A 10 -11.39 -19.60 18.17
C VAL A 10 -10.73 -19.55 16.79
N VAL A 11 -10.98 -20.55 15.93
CA VAL A 11 -10.47 -20.57 14.55
C VAL A 11 -11.06 -19.41 13.74
N LEU A 12 -12.37 -19.18 13.83
CA LEU A 12 -13.02 -18.06 13.13
C LEU A 12 -12.49 -16.68 13.57
N LEU A 13 -12.27 -16.49 14.87
CA LEU A 13 -11.70 -15.25 15.40
C LEU A 13 -10.25 -15.05 14.89
N ALA A 14 -9.45 -16.12 14.87
CA ALA A 14 -8.07 -16.07 14.39
C ALA A 14 -7.99 -15.72 12.89
N LEU A 15 -8.84 -16.32 12.05
CA LEU A 15 -8.91 -15.98 10.63
C LEU A 15 -9.35 -14.52 10.40
N ALA A 16 -10.35 -14.03 11.16
CA ALA A 16 -10.80 -12.65 11.05
C ALA A 16 -9.71 -11.64 11.44
N SER A 17 -8.93 -11.93 12.49
CA SER A 17 -7.81 -11.08 12.90
C SER A 17 -6.65 -11.07 11.90
N ALA A 18 -6.42 -12.16 11.16
CA ALA A 18 -5.39 -12.22 10.12
C ALA A 18 -5.71 -11.29 8.93
N MET A 19 -6.99 -11.05 8.63
CA MET A 19 -7.42 -10.12 7.57
C MET A 19 -7.29 -8.64 7.99
N ALA A 20 -7.26 -8.35 9.30
CA ALA A 20 -7.15 -6.98 9.82
C ALA A 20 -5.69 -6.47 9.87
N VAL A 21 -4.70 -7.34 9.64
CA VAL A 21 -3.26 -7.02 9.76
C VAL A 21 -2.58 -6.88 8.39
N THR A 22 -3.29 -7.09 7.28
CA THR A 22 -2.74 -6.79 5.95
C THR A 22 -2.80 -5.28 5.72
N ALA A 23 -1.65 -4.64 5.53
CA ALA A 23 -1.61 -3.29 4.99
C ALA A 23 -2.31 -3.27 3.62
N GLN A 24 -3.23 -2.33 3.40
CA GLN A 24 -3.85 -2.08 2.09
C GLN A 24 -2.73 -1.54 1.18
N ASN A 25 -2.24 -2.35 0.26
CA ASN A 25 -1.12 -2.02 -0.62
C ASN A 25 -1.36 -2.57 -2.03
N SER A 26 -2.62 -2.59 -2.47
CA SER A 26 -2.96 -2.93 -3.84
C SER A 26 -2.69 -1.74 -4.76
N GLU A 27 -2.45 -2.01 -6.04
CA GLU A 27 -2.25 -0.98 -7.07
C GLU A 27 -3.43 0.01 -7.12
N GLN A 28 -4.64 -0.52 -6.93
CA GLN A 28 -5.88 0.25 -7.00
C GLN A 28 -6.00 1.25 -5.84
N ASP A 29 -5.55 0.88 -4.62
CA ASP A 29 -5.60 1.77 -3.47
C ASP A 29 -4.84 3.08 -3.75
N PHE A 30 -3.67 2.99 -4.42
CA PHE A 30 -2.88 4.15 -4.79
C PHE A 30 -3.61 5.02 -5.82
N VAL A 31 -4.15 4.42 -6.88
CA VAL A 31 -4.82 5.18 -7.96
C VAL A 31 -6.11 5.82 -7.46
N ASP A 32 -6.89 5.12 -6.64
CA ASP A 32 -8.15 5.63 -6.10
C ASP A 32 -7.93 6.85 -5.19
N ALA A 33 -6.96 6.78 -4.28
CA ALA A 33 -6.63 7.90 -3.41
C ALA A 33 -6.17 9.14 -4.22
N HIS A 34 -5.37 8.93 -5.27
CA HIS A 34 -4.96 10.03 -6.16
C HIS A 34 -6.13 10.59 -6.94
N ASN A 35 -7.00 9.74 -7.50
CA ASN A 35 -8.15 10.18 -8.28
C ASN A 35 -9.19 10.90 -7.43
N ALA A 36 -9.40 10.50 -6.17
CA ALA A 36 -10.21 11.24 -5.22
C ALA A 36 -9.69 12.68 -5.02
N ALA A 37 -8.39 12.83 -4.70
CA ALA A 37 -7.79 14.15 -4.53
C ALA A 37 -7.81 15.01 -5.81
N ARG A 38 -7.65 14.38 -6.99
CA ARG A 38 -7.74 15.07 -8.29
C ARG A 38 -9.16 15.54 -8.60
N ALA A 39 -10.17 14.72 -8.27
CA ALA A 39 -11.58 15.07 -8.46
C ALA A 39 -11.98 16.28 -7.61
N ASP A 40 -11.48 16.37 -6.37
CA ASP A 40 -11.75 17.50 -5.45
C ASP A 40 -11.33 18.87 -6.01
N VAL A 41 -10.36 18.87 -6.93
CA VAL A 41 -9.86 20.09 -7.61
C VAL A 41 -10.24 20.14 -9.10
N GLY A 42 -11.15 19.28 -9.55
CA GLY A 42 -11.69 19.31 -10.92
C GLY A 42 -10.72 18.81 -12.00
N LEU A 43 -9.75 17.97 -11.65
CA LEU A 43 -8.83 17.34 -12.60
C LEU A 43 -9.34 15.96 -13.05
N GLY A 44 -8.99 15.57 -14.28
CA GLY A 44 -9.32 14.24 -14.81
C GLY A 44 -8.54 13.11 -14.12
N GLU A 45 -9.02 11.88 -14.23
CA GLU A 45 -8.41 10.70 -13.60
C GLU A 45 -7.06 10.31 -14.21
N VAL A 46 -6.25 9.61 -13.43
CA VAL A 46 -5.06 8.87 -13.87
C VAL A 46 -5.31 7.37 -13.76
N THR A 47 -4.55 6.59 -14.52
CA THR A 47 -4.59 5.12 -14.50
C THR A 47 -3.25 4.57 -14.04
N TRP A 48 -3.26 3.34 -13.53
CA TRP A 48 -2.04 2.61 -13.21
C TRP A 48 -1.20 2.36 -14.48
N ASP A 49 0.12 2.53 -14.36
CA ASP A 49 1.08 2.16 -15.39
C ASP A 49 2.12 1.20 -14.79
N ALA A 50 2.18 -0.02 -15.32
CA ALA A 50 3.05 -1.07 -14.80
C ALA A 50 4.55 -0.75 -14.94
N THR A 51 4.93 0.08 -15.92
CA THR A 51 6.32 0.50 -16.13
C THR A 51 6.72 1.55 -15.09
N VAL A 52 5.85 2.51 -14.79
CA VAL A 52 6.07 3.49 -13.71
C VAL A 52 6.12 2.80 -12.34
N ALA A 53 5.23 1.82 -12.12
CA ALA A 53 5.20 1.03 -10.90
C ALA A 53 6.51 0.24 -10.68
N ALA A 54 7.00 -0.44 -11.71
CA ALA A 54 8.28 -1.15 -11.66
C ALA A 54 9.44 -0.20 -11.34
N PHE A 55 9.49 0.97 -11.99
CA PHE A 55 10.49 1.99 -11.69
C PHE A 55 10.44 2.45 -10.22
N ALA A 56 9.25 2.73 -9.70
CA ALA A 56 9.06 3.18 -8.31
C ALA A 56 9.48 2.10 -7.29
N GLN A 57 9.13 0.83 -7.55
CA GLN A 57 9.52 -0.30 -6.70
C GLN A 57 11.03 -0.50 -6.70
N ASP A 58 11.67 -0.51 -7.87
CA ASP A 58 13.13 -0.65 -7.99
C ASP A 58 13.87 0.48 -7.25
N TYR A 59 13.32 1.69 -7.26
CA TYR A 59 13.90 2.82 -6.53
C TYR A 59 13.69 2.71 -5.00
N ALA A 60 12.50 2.31 -4.56
CA ALA A 60 12.22 2.05 -3.15
C ALA A 60 13.15 0.96 -2.59
N ASP A 61 13.41 -0.10 -3.36
CA ASP A 61 14.32 -1.17 -2.97
C ASP A 61 15.78 -0.71 -2.82
N GLN A 62 16.21 0.29 -3.60
CA GLN A 62 17.53 0.92 -3.42
C GLN A 62 17.62 1.74 -2.12
N ARG A 63 16.52 2.35 -1.68
CA ARG A 63 16.46 3.23 -0.50
C ARG A 63 16.09 2.53 0.80
N ARG A 64 15.58 1.29 0.76
CA ARG A 64 15.14 0.57 1.98
C ARG A 64 16.22 0.38 3.05
N GLY A 65 17.51 0.50 2.70
CA GLY A 65 18.64 0.41 3.64
C GLY A 65 18.91 1.68 4.45
N ASP A 66 18.59 2.86 3.89
CA ASP A 66 18.86 4.16 4.51
C ASP A 66 17.60 4.97 4.84
N CYS A 67 16.47 4.58 4.23
CA CYS A 67 15.16 5.24 4.29
C CYS A 67 15.20 6.75 4.02
N GLN A 68 16.16 7.22 3.22
CA GLN A 68 16.30 8.63 2.90
C GLN A 68 15.32 9.05 1.79
N LEU A 69 14.62 10.17 2.01
CA LEU A 69 13.70 10.76 1.04
C LEU A 69 14.45 11.63 0.03
N VAL A 70 15.25 11.00 -0.82
CA VAL A 70 16.02 11.65 -1.88
C VAL A 70 15.39 11.29 -3.21
N HIS A 71 15.13 12.28 -4.06
CA HIS A 71 14.55 12.04 -5.38
C HIS A 71 15.47 11.27 -6.32
N SER A 72 14.91 10.38 -7.14
CA SER A 72 15.67 9.58 -8.12
C SER A 72 16.33 10.41 -9.23
N GLY A 73 15.75 11.57 -9.54
CA GLY A 73 16.14 12.38 -10.70
C GLY A 73 15.81 11.72 -12.05
N GLY A 74 14.95 10.70 -12.04
CA GLY A 74 14.50 9.98 -13.23
C GLY A 74 13.57 10.79 -14.12
N GLN A 75 13.03 10.12 -15.15
CA GLN A 75 12.17 10.75 -16.16
C GLN A 75 10.72 11.01 -15.68
N TYR A 76 10.31 10.45 -14.53
CA TYR A 76 8.96 10.58 -13.99
C TYR A 76 8.93 11.58 -12.83
N GLY A 77 7.78 12.24 -12.62
CA GLY A 77 7.53 12.97 -11.39
C GLY A 77 7.42 12.00 -10.21
N GLU A 78 7.83 12.42 -9.02
CA GLU A 78 8.00 11.51 -7.88
C GLU A 78 7.53 12.15 -6.57
N ASN A 79 6.79 11.38 -5.78
CA ASN A 79 6.51 11.66 -4.37
C ASN A 79 7.12 10.53 -3.53
N LEU A 80 7.78 10.87 -2.43
CA LEU A 80 8.42 9.89 -1.54
C LEU A 80 7.80 9.94 -0.15
N TYR A 81 7.59 8.76 0.42
CA TYR A 81 7.12 8.61 1.79
C TYR A 81 8.04 7.65 2.55
N GLY A 82 8.35 8.00 3.79
CA GLY A 82 9.12 7.17 4.71
C GLY A 82 8.41 7.10 6.05
N GLY A 83 8.05 5.89 6.46
CA GLY A 83 7.43 5.61 7.76
C GLY A 83 8.31 4.70 8.61
N GLY A 84 8.25 4.83 9.93
CA GLY A 84 8.74 3.79 10.83
C GLY A 84 7.86 2.54 10.72
N GLY A 85 8.35 1.35 11.10
CA GLY A 85 7.64 0.07 10.94
C GLY A 85 6.28 -0.11 11.66
N GLY A 86 5.75 0.96 12.28
CA GLY A 86 4.38 1.04 12.79
C GLY A 86 3.47 1.99 11.98
N GLY A 87 4.01 2.64 10.94
CA GLY A 87 3.23 3.42 10.00
C GLY A 87 2.55 2.47 9.04
N THR A 88 1.25 2.29 9.20
CA THR A 88 0.41 1.89 8.09
C THR A 88 0.76 2.82 6.93
N ALA A 89 1.18 2.27 5.79
CA ALA A 89 0.90 2.91 4.51
C ALA A 89 -0.63 2.91 4.39
N ALA A 90 -1.26 3.82 5.12
CA ALA A 90 -2.67 4.13 5.02
C ALA A 90 -2.72 5.27 4.01
N ILE A 91 -3.01 4.88 2.79
CA ILE A 91 -3.70 5.75 1.86
C ILE A 91 -5.16 5.79 2.29
#